data_AF-A0A673V5C2-F1
#
_entry.id   AF-A0A673V5C2-F1
#
_cell.length_a   1.000
_cell.length_b   1.000
_cell.length_c   1.000
_cell.angle_alpha   90.00
_cell.angle_beta   90.00
_cell.angle_gamma   90.00
#
_symmetry.space_group_name_H-M   'P 1'
#
loop_
_entity.id
_entity.type
_entity.pdbx_description
1 polymer ?
#
loop_
_entity_poly.entity_id
_entity_poly.type
_entity_poly.pdbx_seq_one_letter_code
_entity_poly.pdbx_strand_id
1 'polypeptide(L)'
;MEAVAFLCVAAAALGWGFLRVWDSWECVKSQEPAGVPGDGSRTLLVIAHPDDEAMFFAPTVLGLARLRHRLSLLCFSAGNYYNQGEIRKKELLQSCDVLGIPPSSIMIIDNRDFPDDPAVQWDAERVASALLRHIEVNSINLVVTFDAGGVSGHSNHVALYHAVRTLHSEGKLPKGCSVLTLQSVNVLRKYLSLLDLPFSLLQTPDVLFVLTSEEVARAKKAMSCHRSQLLWFRRLYVLFSRYLRINSLHFL
;
A
#
# COMPACT_ATOMS: atom_id res chain seq x y z
N MET A 1 5.32 46.35 -23.06
CA MET A 1 6.43 45.78 -22.26
C MET A 1 5.98 45.13 -20.95
N GLU A 2 4.79 45.45 -20.43
CA GLU A 2 4.31 44.91 -19.14
C GLU A 2 3.86 43.44 -19.19
N ALA A 3 3.22 42.99 -20.27
CA ALA A 3 2.75 41.60 -20.39
C ALA A 3 3.90 40.56 -20.38
N VAL A 4 5.06 40.93 -20.91
CA VAL A 4 6.26 40.08 -20.91
C VAL A 4 6.83 39.97 -19.49
N ALA A 5 6.79 41.05 -18.71
CA ALA A 5 7.23 41.03 -17.31
C ALA A 5 6.32 40.14 -16.45
N PHE A 6 5.00 40.18 -16.64
CA PHE A 6 4.06 39.29 -15.95
C PHE A 6 4.27 37.81 -16.28
N LEU A 7 4.52 37.48 -17.55
CA LEU A 7 4.85 36.11 -17.96
C LEU A 7 6.17 35.62 -17.36
N CYS A 8 7.19 36.47 -17.30
CA CYS A 8 8.46 36.14 -16.68
C CYS A 8 8.34 35.92 -15.16
N VAL A 9 7.54 36.74 -14.47
CA VAL A 9 7.29 36.59 -13.02
C VAL A 9 6.47 35.32 -12.75
N ALA A 10 5.46 35.01 -13.57
CA ALA A 10 4.69 33.77 -13.44
C ALA A 10 5.56 32.52 -13.71
N ALA A 11 6.40 32.56 -14.74
CA ALA A 11 7.35 31.48 -15.04
C ALA A 11 8.40 31.32 -13.93
N ALA A 12 8.90 32.41 -13.36
CA ALA A 12 9.82 32.39 -12.23
C ALA A 12 9.14 31.87 -10.95
N ALA A 13 7.88 32.22 -10.70
CA ALA A 13 7.11 31.71 -9.55
C ALA A 13 6.81 30.21 -9.70
N LEU A 14 6.50 29.74 -10.92
CA LEU A 14 6.34 28.32 -11.23
C LEU A 14 7.67 27.57 -11.12
N GLY A 15 8.76 28.14 -11.61
CA GLY A 15 10.11 27.58 -11.51
C GLY A 15 10.63 27.52 -10.07
N TRP A 16 10.37 28.56 -9.26
CA TRP A 16 10.68 28.60 -7.83
C TRP A 16 9.82 27.64 -7.03
N GLY A 17 8.53 27.52 -7.37
CA GLY A 17 7.63 26.51 -6.81
C GLY A 17 8.12 25.09 -7.11
N PHE A 18 8.56 24.85 -8.34
CA PHE A 18 9.16 23.58 -8.75
C PHE A 18 10.47 23.29 -8.01
N LEU A 19 11.35 24.29 -7.85
CA LEU A 19 12.59 24.17 -7.09
C LEU A 19 12.34 23.88 -5.60
N ARG A 20 11.38 24.57 -4.97
CA ARG A 20 11.00 24.29 -3.57
C ARG A 20 10.37 22.93 -3.39
N VAL A 21 9.57 22.47 -4.34
CA VAL A 21 9.05 21.10 -4.36
C VAL A 21 10.19 20.10 -4.54
N TRP A 22 11.21 20.43 -5.33
CA TRP A 22 12.40 19.60 -5.54
C TRP A 22 13.34 19.54 -4.32
N ASP A 23 13.53 20.66 -3.61
CA ASP A 23 14.29 20.69 -2.36
C ASP A 23 13.51 20.02 -1.21
N SER A 24 12.19 20.19 -1.17
CA SER A 24 11.32 19.42 -0.25
C SER A 24 11.37 17.92 -0.57
N TRP A 25 11.55 17.57 -1.83
CA TRP A 25 11.68 16.19 -2.30
C TRP A 25 13.00 15.55 -1.87
N GLU A 26 14.12 16.27 -1.93
CA GLU A 26 15.41 15.83 -1.37
C GLU A 26 15.35 15.68 0.17
N CYS A 27 14.58 16.53 0.85
CA CYS A 27 14.35 16.47 2.30
C CYS A 27 13.47 15.26 2.71
N VAL A 28 12.40 14.95 1.96
CA VAL A 28 11.54 13.77 2.22
C VAL A 28 12.27 12.46 1.92
N LYS A 29 13.26 12.47 1.02
CA LYS A 29 14.11 11.32 0.68
C LYS A 29 14.88 10.74 1.88
N SER A 30 15.11 11.53 2.92
CA SER A 30 16.10 11.25 3.98
C SER A 30 15.53 11.07 5.38
N GLN A 31 14.22 11.24 5.60
CA GLN A 31 13.63 10.90 6.89
C GLN A 31 13.31 9.41 6.94
N GLU A 32 14.11 8.65 7.70
CA GLU A 32 13.66 7.38 8.25
C GLU A 32 12.37 7.66 9.04
N PRO A 33 11.26 6.98 8.73
CA PRO A 33 10.01 7.21 9.42
C PRO A 33 10.16 6.87 10.90
N ALA A 34 10.00 7.88 11.75
CA ALA A 34 10.10 7.72 13.19
C ALA A 34 9.08 6.67 13.68
N GLY A 35 9.55 5.62 14.34
CA GLY A 35 8.71 4.59 14.95
C GLY A 35 8.54 3.30 14.15
N VAL A 36 9.05 3.20 12.91
CA VAL A 36 9.12 1.89 12.22
C VAL A 36 10.19 1.02 12.90
N PRO A 37 9.88 -0.25 13.24
CA PRO A 37 10.87 -1.18 13.78
C PRO A 37 12.12 -1.25 12.89
N GLY A 38 13.32 -1.24 13.48
CA GLY A 38 14.59 -1.10 12.75
C GLY A 38 14.96 -2.28 11.81
N ASP A 39 16.17 -2.19 11.24
CA ASP A 39 16.75 -3.14 10.27
C ASP A 39 16.51 -4.62 10.68
N GLY A 40 16.14 -5.46 9.71
CA GLY A 40 15.91 -6.89 9.89
C GLY A 40 14.54 -7.28 10.46
N SER A 41 13.64 -6.32 10.67
CA SER A 41 12.26 -6.57 11.08
C SER A 41 11.50 -7.46 10.08
N ARG A 42 10.65 -8.34 10.60
CA ARG A 42 9.84 -9.29 9.82
C ARG A 42 8.45 -8.69 9.63
N THR A 43 8.25 -8.10 8.46
CA THR A 43 7.02 -7.41 8.13
C THR A 43 6.09 -8.30 7.32
N LEU A 44 4.82 -8.31 7.68
CA LEU A 44 3.74 -8.97 6.95
C LEU A 44 2.86 -7.91 6.29
N LEU A 45 2.81 -7.90 4.97
CA LEU A 45 1.80 -7.18 4.20
C LEU A 45 0.58 -8.08 4.06
N VAL A 46 -0.56 -7.64 4.56
CA VAL A 46 -1.84 -8.35 4.49
C VAL A 46 -2.74 -7.66 3.48
N ILE A 47 -3.16 -8.39 2.45
CA ILE A 47 -4.02 -7.89 1.38
C ILE A 47 -5.22 -8.81 1.18
N ALA A 48 -6.29 -8.29 0.59
CA ALA A 48 -7.49 -9.08 0.35
C ALA A 48 -7.39 -9.81 -0.98
N HIS A 49 -6.89 -9.13 -2.01
CA HIS A 49 -6.94 -9.59 -3.39
C HIS A 49 -5.59 -9.49 -4.10
N PRO A 50 -5.35 -10.34 -5.11
CA PRO A 50 -4.27 -10.13 -6.07
C PRO A 50 -4.46 -8.79 -6.77
N ASP A 51 -3.44 -7.93 -6.78
CA ASP A 51 -3.37 -6.55 -7.31
C ASP A 51 -3.22 -5.47 -6.23
N ASP A 52 -3.72 -5.71 -5.02
CA ASP A 52 -3.65 -4.76 -3.91
C ASP A 52 -2.20 -4.33 -3.60
N GLU A 53 -1.25 -5.26 -3.70
CA GLU A 53 0.16 -5.02 -3.38
C GLU A 53 0.79 -4.00 -4.32
N ALA A 54 0.40 -4.02 -5.59
CA ALA A 54 0.90 -3.09 -6.61
C ALA A 54 0.03 -1.84 -6.72
N MET A 55 -1.28 -1.98 -6.53
CA MET A 55 -2.26 -0.91 -6.69
C MET A 55 -2.25 0.06 -5.51
N PHE A 56 -2.10 -0.45 -4.29
CA PHE A 56 -2.21 0.36 -3.08
C PHE A 56 -0.90 0.45 -2.29
N PHE A 57 -0.15 -0.64 -2.21
CA PHE A 57 0.97 -0.78 -1.28
C PHE A 57 2.36 -0.69 -1.91
N ALA A 58 2.50 -0.44 -3.22
CA ALA A 58 3.82 -0.38 -3.85
C ALA A 58 4.78 0.63 -3.16
N PRO A 59 4.34 1.84 -2.74
CA PRO A 59 5.18 2.72 -1.94
C PRO A 59 5.64 2.13 -0.62
N THR A 60 4.74 1.44 0.09
CA THR A 60 5.04 0.75 1.35
C THR A 60 6.03 -0.40 1.14
N VAL A 61 5.81 -1.25 0.15
CA VAL A 61 6.67 -2.41 -0.15
C VAL A 61 8.11 -1.95 -0.45
N LEU A 62 8.27 -0.98 -1.36
CA LEU A 62 9.57 -0.48 -1.76
C LEU A 62 10.23 0.34 -0.64
N GLY A 63 9.45 1.10 0.12
CA GLY A 63 9.92 1.82 1.30
C GLY A 63 10.48 0.91 2.39
N LEU A 64 9.75 -0.15 2.74
CA LEU A 64 10.20 -1.15 3.72
C LEU A 64 11.41 -1.94 3.22
N ALA A 65 11.51 -2.19 1.91
CA ALA A 65 12.70 -2.79 1.31
C ALA A 65 13.94 -1.88 1.45
N ARG A 66 13.80 -0.55 1.32
CA ARG A 66 14.88 0.41 1.59
C ARG A 66 15.35 0.35 3.04
N LEU A 67 14.40 0.18 3.97
CA LEU A 67 14.64 -0.01 5.40
C LEU A 67 15.11 -1.45 5.75
N ARG A 68 15.36 -2.30 4.74
CA ARG A 68 15.87 -3.69 4.89
C ARG A 68 14.96 -4.61 5.71
N HIS A 69 13.66 -4.37 5.70
CA HIS A 69 12.69 -5.30 6.28
C HIS A 69 12.63 -6.59 5.48
N ARG A 70 12.46 -7.71 6.18
CA ARG A 70 12.13 -9.00 5.59
C ARG A 70 10.63 -9.04 5.33
N LEU A 71 10.24 -8.70 4.12
CA LEU A 71 8.84 -8.59 3.72
C LEU A 71 8.25 -9.97 3.36
N SER A 72 7.08 -10.25 3.92
CA SER A 72 6.22 -11.38 3.58
C SER A 72 4.83 -10.85 3.21
N LEU A 73 4.10 -11.61 2.40
CA LEU A 73 2.78 -11.23 1.91
C LEU A 73 1.77 -12.34 2.19
N LEU A 74 0.66 -11.97 2.81
CA LEU A 74 -0.50 -12.82 3.00
C LEU A 74 -1.69 -12.24 2.24
N CYS A 75 -2.13 -12.93 1.19
CA CYS A 75 -3.30 -12.60 0.42
C CYS A 75 -4.47 -13.50 0.83
N PHE A 76 -5.58 -12.93 1.28
CA PHE A 76 -6.70 -13.70 1.85
C PHE A 76 -7.60 -14.39 0.83
N SER A 77 -7.53 -14.00 -0.44
CA SER A 77 -8.31 -14.63 -1.51
C SER A 77 -7.50 -14.77 -2.79
N ALA A 78 -7.83 -15.77 -3.61
CA ALA A 78 -7.26 -15.90 -4.95
C ALA A 78 -7.81 -14.86 -5.96
N GLY A 79 -8.73 -13.98 -5.56
CA GLY A 79 -9.36 -13.01 -6.47
C GLY A 79 -10.27 -13.68 -7.50
N ASN A 80 -10.99 -14.73 -7.09
CA ASN A 80 -11.66 -15.64 -8.01
C ASN A 80 -13.10 -15.24 -8.39
N TYR A 81 -13.54 -14.00 -8.15
CA TYR A 81 -14.93 -13.58 -8.45
C TYR A 81 -15.34 -13.87 -9.91
N TYR A 82 -14.43 -13.66 -10.86
CA TYR A 82 -14.66 -13.90 -12.29
C TYR A 82 -14.17 -15.29 -12.77
N ASN A 83 -13.97 -16.25 -11.88
CA ASN A 83 -13.35 -17.56 -12.17
C ASN A 83 -11.93 -17.45 -12.77
N GLN A 84 -11.17 -16.44 -12.33
CA GLN A 84 -9.82 -16.13 -12.82
C GLN A 84 -8.73 -16.33 -11.76
N GLY A 85 -9.02 -16.99 -10.65
CA GLY A 85 -8.13 -17.10 -9.49
C GLY A 85 -6.78 -17.71 -9.83
N GLU A 86 -6.73 -18.78 -10.63
CA GLU A 86 -5.46 -19.39 -11.06
C GLU A 86 -4.57 -18.45 -11.89
N ILE A 87 -5.18 -17.59 -12.70
CA ILE A 87 -4.46 -16.58 -13.48
C ILE A 87 -3.94 -15.51 -12.52
N ARG A 88 -4.81 -14.98 -11.65
CA ARG A 88 -4.48 -13.89 -10.72
C ARG A 88 -3.45 -14.28 -9.67
N LYS A 89 -3.44 -15.55 -9.22
CA LYS A 89 -2.37 -16.10 -8.38
C LYS A 89 -1.00 -15.99 -9.06
N LYS A 90 -0.91 -16.34 -10.36
CA LYS A 90 0.33 -16.22 -11.13
C LYS A 90 0.71 -14.76 -11.35
N GLU A 91 -0.25 -13.89 -11.64
CA GLU A 91 -0.03 -12.45 -11.81
C GLU A 91 0.49 -11.81 -10.52
N LEU A 92 -0.06 -12.17 -9.36
CA LEU A 92 0.42 -11.72 -8.05
C LEU A 92 1.87 -12.14 -7.80
N LEU A 93 2.22 -13.41 -8.06
CA LEU A 93 3.61 -13.87 -7.90
C LEU A 93 4.58 -13.10 -8.80
N GLN A 94 4.19 -12.84 -10.05
CA GLN A 94 4.99 -12.05 -10.99
C GLN A 94 5.13 -10.58 -10.56
N SER A 95 4.05 -9.98 -10.06
CA SER A 95 4.06 -8.62 -9.54
C SER A 95 4.95 -8.50 -8.30
N CYS A 96 4.86 -9.46 -7.39
CA CYS A 96 5.69 -9.54 -6.20
C CYS A 96 7.18 -9.72 -6.53
N ASP A 97 7.51 -10.54 -7.52
CA ASP A 97 8.89 -10.68 -8.04
C ASP A 97 9.42 -9.32 -8.53
N VAL A 98 8.61 -8.58 -9.29
CA VAL A 98 8.95 -7.21 -9.70
C VAL A 98 9.17 -6.31 -8.49
N LEU A 99 8.33 -6.37 -7.45
CA LEU A 99 8.48 -5.57 -6.23
C LEU A 99 9.63 -6.05 -5.31
N GLY A 100 10.19 -7.23 -5.56
CA GLY A 100 11.30 -7.81 -4.79
C GLY A 100 10.88 -8.65 -3.59
N ILE A 101 9.62 -9.12 -3.55
CA ILE A 101 9.14 -10.07 -2.54
C ILE A 101 9.37 -11.49 -3.08
N PRO A 102 10.18 -12.32 -2.40
CA PRO A 102 10.48 -13.66 -2.89
C PRO A 102 9.24 -14.57 -2.81
N PRO A 103 9.03 -15.49 -3.77
CA PRO A 103 7.88 -16.40 -3.78
C PRO A 103 7.71 -17.23 -2.50
N SER A 104 8.82 -17.57 -1.83
CA SER A 104 8.81 -18.31 -0.55
C SER A 104 8.17 -17.54 0.61
N SER A 105 8.05 -16.22 0.49
CA SER A 105 7.46 -15.34 1.51
C SER A 105 6.03 -14.92 1.16
N ILE A 106 5.43 -15.55 0.15
CA ILE A 106 4.08 -15.25 -0.32
C ILE A 106 3.16 -16.42 0.01
N MET A 107 2.07 -16.13 0.72
CA MET A 107 1.00 -17.08 0.97
C MET A 107 -0.31 -16.51 0.43
N ILE A 108 -1.01 -17.31 -0.37
CA ILE A 108 -2.32 -16.98 -0.91
C ILE A 108 -3.31 -17.98 -0.33
N ILE A 109 -4.29 -17.49 0.41
CA ILE A 109 -5.37 -18.30 0.94
C ILE A 109 -6.39 -18.53 -0.18
N ASP A 110 -6.66 -19.79 -0.45
CA ASP A 110 -7.67 -20.25 -1.39
C ASP A 110 -8.66 -21.15 -0.63
N ASN A 111 -9.51 -20.51 0.18
CA ASN A 111 -10.44 -21.17 1.09
C ASN A 111 -11.86 -20.56 0.91
N ARG A 112 -12.88 -21.40 1.05
CA ARG A 112 -14.30 -21.03 1.01
C ARG A 112 -14.72 -20.07 2.12
N ASP A 113 -13.93 -19.96 3.20
CA ASP A 113 -14.16 -19.00 4.27
C ASP A 113 -13.95 -17.54 3.83
N PHE A 114 -13.13 -17.30 2.80
CA PHE A 114 -12.77 -15.96 2.31
C PHE A 114 -13.03 -15.83 0.80
N PRO A 115 -14.28 -15.99 0.35
CA PRO A 115 -14.61 -15.88 -1.07
C PRO A 115 -14.38 -14.45 -1.56
N ASP A 116 -13.84 -14.31 -2.76
CA ASP A 116 -13.84 -13.04 -3.48
C ASP A 116 -15.25 -12.81 -4.04
N ASP A 117 -16.16 -12.32 -3.19
CA ASP A 117 -17.54 -11.98 -3.54
C ASP A 117 -17.94 -10.67 -2.84
N PRO A 118 -18.24 -9.59 -3.58
CA PRO A 118 -18.68 -8.31 -3.00
C PRO A 118 -19.95 -8.40 -2.14
N ALA A 119 -20.79 -9.42 -2.35
CA ALA A 119 -22.01 -9.63 -1.59
C ALA A 119 -21.78 -10.36 -0.25
N VAL A 120 -20.60 -10.95 -0.06
CA VAL A 120 -20.25 -11.71 1.14
C VAL A 120 -19.36 -10.86 2.04
N GLN A 121 -19.72 -10.77 3.31
CA GLN A 121 -18.85 -10.20 4.34
C GLN A 121 -18.03 -11.31 4.98
N TRP A 122 -16.71 -11.13 5.01
CA TRP A 122 -15.83 -12.06 5.71
C TRP A 122 -16.05 -11.99 7.22
N ASP A 123 -16.06 -13.14 7.86
CA ASP A 123 -16.11 -13.26 9.32
C ASP A 123 -14.79 -12.76 9.92
N ALA A 124 -14.86 -11.63 10.64
CA ALA A 124 -13.70 -10.98 11.22
C ALA A 124 -12.94 -11.89 12.21
N GLU A 125 -13.61 -12.79 12.93
CA GLU A 125 -12.97 -13.73 13.86
C GLU A 125 -12.19 -14.81 13.10
N ARG A 126 -12.71 -15.29 11.98
CA ARG A 126 -12.00 -16.24 11.10
C ARG A 126 -10.79 -15.59 10.48
N VAL A 127 -10.93 -14.35 9.98
CA VAL A 127 -9.82 -13.57 9.43
C VAL A 127 -8.76 -13.34 10.51
N ALA A 128 -9.17 -12.94 11.71
CA ALA A 128 -8.28 -12.70 12.85
C ALA A 128 -7.54 -13.98 13.26
N SER A 129 -8.23 -15.11 13.33
CA SER A 129 -7.64 -16.41 13.67
C SER A 129 -6.60 -16.85 12.64
N ALA A 130 -6.91 -16.73 11.34
CA ALA A 130 -5.97 -17.05 10.26
C ALA A 130 -4.75 -16.12 10.27
N LEU A 131 -4.98 -14.82 10.47
CA LEU A 131 -3.93 -13.81 10.56
C LEU A 131 -3.00 -14.05 11.75
N LEU A 132 -3.56 -14.24 12.95
CA LEU A 132 -2.78 -14.47 14.17
C LEU A 132 -1.88 -15.71 14.03
N ARG A 133 -2.43 -16.81 13.51
CA ARG A 133 -1.65 -18.02 13.24
C ARG A 133 -0.47 -17.75 12.30
N HIS A 134 -0.68 -16.96 11.25
CA HIS A 134 0.39 -16.62 10.31
C HIS A 134 1.46 -15.73 10.95
N ILE A 135 1.05 -14.75 11.78
CA ILE A 135 1.94 -13.86 12.52
C ILE A 135 2.85 -14.68 13.46
N GLU A 136 2.27 -15.59 14.24
CA GLU A 136 3.01 -16.41 15.21
C GLU A 136 4.01 -17.36 14.52
N VAL A 137 3.57 -18.11 13.51
CA VAL A 137 4.41 -19.09 12.79
C VAL A 137 5.62 -18.42 12.14
N ASN A 138 5.45 -17.20 11.61
CA ASN A 138 6.51 -16.49 10.89
C ASN A 138 7.27 -15.49 11.78
N SER A 139 6.93 -15.39 13.07
CA SER A 139 7.51 -14.43 14.03
C SER A 139 7.48 -12.99 13.51
N ILE A 140 6.33 -12.59 12.98
CA ILE A 140 6.09 -11.26 12.44
C ILE A 140 6.11 -10.23 13.59
N ASN A 141 6.81 -9.11 13.38
CA ASN A 141 6.87 -8.00 14.34
C ASN A 141 6.28 -6.69 13.80
N LEU A 142 5.89 -6.66 12.53
CA LEU A 142 5.14 -5.55 11.94
C LEU A 142 4.10 -6.09 10.97
N VAL A 143 2.83 -5.75 11.19
CA VAL A 143 1.75 -6.03 10.25
C VAL A 143 1.39 -4.75 9.52
N VAL A 144 1.22 -4.81 8.20
CA VAL A 144 0.74 -3.70 7.39
C VAL A 144 -0.51 -4.12 6.63
N THR A 145 -1.58 -3.34 6.74
CA THR A 145 -2.85 -3.62 6.07
C THR A 145 -3.66 -2.34 5.80
N PHE A 146 -4.90 -2.48 5.36
CA PHE A 146 -5.82 -1.37 5.13
C PHE A 146 -6.32 -0.75 6.44
N ASP A 147 -6.77 0.50 6.38
CA ASP A 147 -7.50 1.15 7.48
C ASP A 147 -9.01 0.87 7.43
N ALA A 148 -9.77 1.51 8.33
CA ALA A 148 -11.22 1.41 8.41
C ALA A 148 -11.96 1.81 7.13
N GLY A 149 -11.34 2.61 6.27
CA GLY A 149 -11.93 3.05 5.00
C GLY A 149 -11.69 2.07 3.86
N GLY A 150 -10.80 1.09 4.00
CA GLY A 150 -10.54 0.07 2.97
C GLY A 150 -10.19 0.66 1.60
N VAL A 151 -9.57 1.84 1.56
CA VAL A 151 -9.27 2.72 0.41
C VAL A 151 -10.51 3.27 -0.31
N SER A 152 -11.50 2.44 -0.60
CA SER A 152 -12.73 2.78 -1.31
C SER A 152 -13.99 2.20 -0.66
N GLY A 153 -13.91 1.77 0.59
CA GLY A 153 -14.99 1.10 1.30
C GLY A 153 -15.18 -0.36 0.87
N HIS A 154 -14.15 -1.00 0.31
CA HIS A 154 -14.26 -2.40 -0.10
C HIS A 154 -14.44 -3.29 1.14
N SER A 155 -15.51 -4.09 1.17
CA SER A 155 -15.89 -4.94 2.31
C SER A 155 -14.73 -5.81 2.81
N ASN A 156 -14.05 -6.53 1.90
CA ASN A 156 -12.92 -7.38 2.27
C ASN A 156 -11.74 -6.61 2.88
N HIS A 157 -11.42 -5.41 2.39
CA HIS A 157 -10.35 -4.58 2.96
C HIS A 157 -10.72 -4.12 4.38
N VAL A 158 -11.98 -3.72 4.56
CA VAL A 158 -12.54 -3.32 5.86
C VAL A 158 -12.57 -4.51 6.82
N ALA A 159 -12.85 -5.73 6.34
CA ALA A 159 -12.81 -6.94 7.16
C ALA A 159 -11.39 -7.24 7.67
N LEU A 160 -10.35 -7.06 6.83
CA LEU A 160 -8.95 -7.18 7.26
C LEU A 160 -8.60 -6.17 8.36
N TYR A 161 -9.07 -4.93 8.21
CA TYR A 161 -8.89 -3.89 9.23
C TYR A 161 -9.56 -4.27 10.55
N HIS A 162 -10.81 -4.71 10.53
CA HIS A 162 -11.52 -5.10 11.75
C HIS A 162 -10.85 -6.29 12.43
N ALA A 163 -10.44 -7.30 11.68
CA ALA A 163 -9.74 -8.45 12.22
C ALA A 163 -8.44 -8.06 12.94
N VAL A 164 -7.59 -7.25 12.31
CA VAL A 164 -6.33 -6.83 12.95
C VAL A 164 -6.58 -5.90 14.14
N ARG A 165 -7.61 -5.05 14.07
CA ARG A 165 -7.98 -4.15 15.17
C ARG A 165 -8.51 -4.92 16.38
N THR A 166 -9.32 -5.96 16.17
CA THR A 166 -9.76 -6.85 17.24
C THR A 166 -8.57 -7.52 17.92
N LEU A 167 -7.67 -8.13 17.15
CA LEU A 167 -6.45 -8.75 17.68
C LEU A 167 -5.59 -7.77 18.50
N HIS A 168 -5.46 -6.53 18.01
CA HIS A 168 -4.73 -5.48 18.71
C HIS A 168 -5.42 -5.07 20.02
N SER A 169 -6.72 -4.77 19.99
CA SER A 169 -7.46 -4.30 21.16
C SER A 169 -7.60 -5.35 22.26
N GLU A 170 -7.62 -6.63 21.89
CA GLU A 170 -7.70 -7.74 22.85
C GLU A 170 -6.31 -8.18 23.35
N GLY A 171 -5.23 -7.54 22.88
CA GLY A 171 -3.86 -7.90 23.25
C GLY A 171 -3.45 -9.30 22.80
N LYS A 172 -4.08 -9.83 21.73
CA LYS A 172 -3.78 -11.16 21.16
C LYS A 172 -2.55 -11.16 20.26
N LEU A 173 -2.12 -10.00 19.75
CA LEU A 173 -0.90 -9.90 18.96
C LEU A 173 0.35 -10.24 19.80
N PRO A 174 1.37 -10.89 19.22
CA PRO A 174 2.62 -11.16 19.93
C PRO A 174 3.26 -9.89 20.48
N LYS A 175 3.94 -10.02 21.62
CA LYS A 175 4.63 -8.88 22.26
C LYS A 175 5.62 -8.23 21.29
N GLY A 176 5.51 -6.91 21.11
CA GLY A 176 6.35 -6.15 20.20
C GLY A 176 5.93 -6.23 18.72
N CYS A 177 4.79 -6.85 18.41
CA CYS A 177 4.19 -6.79 17.09
C CYS A 177 3.36 -5.51 16.94
N SER A 178 3.84 -4.57 16.12
CA SER A 178 3.11 -3.34 15.80
C SER A 178 2.24 -3.53 14.56
N VAL A 179 1.22 -2.68 14.40
CA VAL A 179 0.36 -2.68 13.21
C VAL A 179 0.34 -1.29 12.58
N LEU A 180 0.59 -1.22 11.28
CA LEU A 180 0.42 -0.03 10.46
C LEU A 180 -0.77 -0.20 9.51
N THR A 181 -1.54 0.85 9.35
CA THR A 181 -2.71 0.86 8.46
C THR A 181 -2.58 1.94 7.40
N LEU A 182 -2.89 1.59 6.15
CA LEU A 182 -2.85 2.49 5.01
C LEU A 182 -4.04 3.45 5.05
N GLN A 183 -3.76 4.75 5.10
CA GLN A 183 -4.77 5.79 5.15
C GLN A 183 -5.65 5.81 3.90
N SER A 184 -6.96 5.72 4.11
CA SER A 184 -7.98 6.00 3.11
C SER A 184 -8.16 7.50 2.91
N VAL A 185 -8.11 7.94 1.66
CA VAL A 185 -8.38 9.34 1.29
C VAL A 185 -9.63 9.46 0.42
N ASN A 186 -10.22 10.64 0.41
CA ASN A 186 -11.34 10.95 -0.49
C ASN A 186 -10.93 10.84 -1.97
N VAL A 187 -11.93 10.79 -2.86
CA VAL A 187 -11.73 10.61 -4.31
C VAL A 187 -10.86 11.70 -4.91
N LEU A 188 -10.97 12.96 -4.47
CA LEU A 188 -10.15 14.05 -4.99
C LEU A 188 -8.67 13.75 -4.74
N ARG A 189 -8.29 13.59 -3.46
CA ARG A 189 -6.92 13.29 -3.04
C ARG A 189 -6.39 11.99 -3.64
N LYS A 190 -7.26 10.99 -3.82
CA LYS A 190 -6.94 9.72 -4.45
C LYS A 190 -6.32 9.91 -5.83
N TYR A 191 -6.78 10.90 -6.62
CA TYR A 191 -6.34 11.13 -7.99
C TYR A 191 -5.45 12.37 -8.19
N LEU A 192 -4.92 12.96 -7.11
CA LEU A 192 -3.97 14.08 -7.19
C LEU A 192 -2.53 13.64 -7.46
N SER A 193 -2.24 12.34 -7.52
CA SER A 193 -0.89 11.81 -7.74
C SER A 193 0.12 12.42 -6.75
N LEU A 194 1.28 12.89 -7.23
CA LEU A 194 2.29 13.54 -6.38
C LEU A 194 1.83 14.89 -5.79
N LEU A 195 0.82 15.53 -6.37
CA LEU A 195 0.29 16.81 -5.87
C LEU A 195 -0.41 16.66 -4.52
N ASP A 196 -0.68 15.43 -4.06
CA ASP A 196 -1.20 15.16 -2.73
C ASP A 196 -0.15 15.25 -1.60
N LEU A 197 1.13 15.36 -1.94
CA LEU A 197 2.23 15.37 -0.97
C LEU A 197 2.10 16.47 0.10
N PRO A 198 1.82 17.75 -0.24
CA PRO A 198 1.65 18.79 0.77
C PRO A 198 0.52 18.49 1.76
N PHE A 199 -0.60 17.95 1.28
CA PHE A 199 -1.72 17.55 2.13
C PHE A 199 -1.35 16.38 3.04
N SER A 200 -0.55 15.44 2.54
CA SER A 200 -0.07 14.30 3.33
C SER A 200 0.90 14.74 4.43
N LEU A 201 1.79 15.69 4.15
CA LEU A 201 2.71 16.25 5.14
C LEU A 201 1.97 17.04 6.23
N LEU A 202 0.93 17.79 5.86
CA LEU A 202 0.09 18.54 6.82
C LEU A 202 -0.70 17.65 7.77
N GLN A 203 -0.98 16.39 7.38
CA GLN A 203 -1.69 15.42 8.21
C GLN A 203 -0.77 14.63 9.15
N THR A 204 0.55 14.84 9.08
CA THR A 204 1.55 14.25 9.99
C THR A 204 1.32 12.75 10.23
N PRO A 205 1.37 11.90 9.18
CA PRO A 205 1.28 10.46 9.36
C PRO A 205 2.48 9.93 10.15
N ASP A 206 2.30 8.80 10.82
CA ASP A 206 3.41 8.14 11.54
C ASP A 206 4.49 7.68 10.56
N VAL A 207 4.07 7.21 9.39
CA VAL A 207 4.97 6.76 8.31
C VAL A 207 4.51 7.32 6.99
N LEU A 208 5.45 7.92 6.24
CA LEU A 208 5.21 8.42 4.90
C LEU A 208 6.23 7.82 3.93
N PHE A 209 5.76 6.99 2.99
CA PHE A 209 6.58 6.54 1.89
C PHE A 209 6.24 7.30 0.62
N VAL A 210 7.24 7.98 0.06
CA VAL A 210 7.19 8.63 -1.25
C VAL A 210 8.14 7.92 -2.19
N LEU A 211 7.64 7.49 -3.34
CA LEU A 211 8.42 6.79 -4.35
C LEU A 211 9.17 7.75 -5.26
N THR A 212 10.43 7.44 -5.53
CA THR A 212 11.23 8.03 -6.60
C THR A 212 10.67 7.68 -7.99
N SER A 213 11.11 8.40 -9.03
CA SER A 213 10.69 8.12 -10.41
C SER A 213 10.99 6.67 -10.86
N GLU A 214 12.13 6.11 -10.43
CA GLU A 214 12.51 4.73 -10.71
C GLU A 214 11.59 3.74 -9.99
N GLU A 215 11.31 3.97 -8.71
CA GLU A 215 10.37 3.15 -7.94
C GLU A 215 8.95 3.24 -8.48
N VAL A 216 8.51 4.42 -8.96
CA VAL A 216 7.22 4.56 -9.64
C VAL A 216 7.19 3.73 -10.93
N ALA A 217 8.28 3.73 -11.72
CA ALA A 217 8.36 2.87 -12.91
C ALA A 217 8.28 1.38 -12.54
N ARG A 218 8.93 0.99 -11.43
CA ARG A 218 8.85 -0.36 -10.88
C ARG A 218 7.45 -0.73 -10.40
N ALA A 219 6.76 0.16 -9.68
CA ALA A 219 5.38 -0.02 -9.23
C ALA A 219 4.42 -0.17 -10.42
N LYS A 220 4.60 0.65 -11.46
CA LYS A 220 3.84 0.53 -12.72
C LYS A 220 4.11 -0.80 -13.44
N LYS A 221 5.36 -1.25 -13.45
CA LYS A 221 5.73 -2.57 -13.99
C LYS A 221 5.06 -3.70 -13.22
N ALA A 222 5.05 -3.64 -11.88
CA ALA A 222 4.35 -4.59 -11.03
C ALA A 222 2.85 -4.62 -11.36
N MET A 223 2.19 -3.45 -11.44
CA MET A 223 0.78 -3.38 -11.83
C MET A 223 0.50 -3.94 -13.24
N SER A 224 1.46 -3.83 -14.17
CA SER A 224 1.33 -4.39 -15.52
C SER A 224 1.39 -5.92 -15.58
N CYS A 225 1.83 -6.59 -14.51
CA CYS A 225 1.76 -8.04 -14.38
C CYS A 225 0.31 -8.52 -14.21
N HIS A 226 -0.58 -7.69 -13.63
CA HIS A 226 -2.01 -7.97 -13.45
C HIS A 226 -2.83 -7.75 -14.71
N ARG A 227 -2.44 -8.41 -15.81
CA ARG A 227 -3.02 -8.21 -17.15
C ARG A 227 -4.52 -8.49 -17.18
N SER A 228 -4.97 -9.54 -16.51
CA SER A 228 -6.38 -9.93 -16.43
C SER A 228 -7.24 -8.88 -15.73
N GLN A 229 -6.61 -8.03 -14.90
CA GLN A 229 -7.28 -7.05 -14.04
C GLN A 229 -7.14 -5.61 -14.57
N LEU A 230 -6.21 -5.36 -15.52
CA LEU A 230 -5.85 -4.03 -16.03
C LEU A 230 -6.85 -3.45 -17.04
N LEU A 231 -8.09 -3.28 -16.60
CA LEU A 231 -9.17 -2.61 -17.34
C LEU A 231 -8.81 -1.14 -17.66
N TRP A 232 -9.50 -0.53 -18.63
CA TRP A 232 -9.17 0.81 -19.13
C TRP A 232 -9.10 1.88 -18.02
N PHE A 233 -10.02 1.85 -17.06
CA PHE A 233 -10.05 2.82 -15.96
C PHE A 233 -8.90 2.59 -14.95
N ARG A 234 -8.39 1.36 -14.83
CA ARG A 234 -7.20 1.08 -14.00
C ARG A 234 -5.95 1.71 -14.60
N ARG A 235 -5.89 1.92 -15.91
CA ARG A 235 -4.79 2.68 -16.53
C ARG A 235 -4.78 4.14 -16.07
N LEU A 236 -5.97 4.74 -15.93
CA LEU A 236 -6.10 6.09 -15.35
C LEU A 236 -5.66 6.08 -13.88
N TYR A 237 -6.07 5.06 -13.11
CA TYR A 237 -5.61 4.88 -11.73
C TYR A 237 -4.08 4.81 -11.66
N VAL A 238 -3.43 4.02 -12.49
CA VAL A 238 -1.96 3.87 -12.52
C VAL A 238 -1.24 5.20 -12.80
N LEU A 239 -1.87 6.10 -13.55
CA LEU A 239 -1.30 7.40 -13.88
C LEU A 239 -1.52 8.43 -12.76
N PHE A 240 -2.74 8.50 -12.24
CA PHE A 240 -3.19 9.62 -11.40
C PHE A 240 -3.32 9.27 -9.92
N SER A 241 -3.34 7.98 -9.55
CA SER A 241 -3.50 7.60 -8.16
C SER A 241 -2.33 8.07 -7.30
N ARG A 242 -2.61 8.69 -6.16
CA ARG A 242 -1.59 8.96 -5.15
C ARG A 242 -1.01 7.67 -4.59
N TYR A 243 -1.76 6.56 -4.54
CA TYR A 243 -1.28 5.30 -3.94
C TYR A 243 -0.18 4.62 -4.77
N LEU A 244 0.01 5.02 -6.04
CA LEU A 244 1.15 4.60 -6.87
C LEU A 244 2.42 5.43 -6.62
N ARG A 245 2.37 6.40 -5.70
CA ARG A 245 3.47 7.32 -5.41
C ARG A 245 3.70 7.60 -3.92
N ILE A 246 2.63 7.65 -3.14
CA ILE A 246 2.61 8.12 -1.75
C ILE A 246 1.74 7.17 -0.93
N ASN A 247 2.31 6.53 0.08
CA ASN A 247 1.56 5.89 1.16
C ASN A 247 1.75 6.65 2.46
N SER A 248 0.64 7.02 3.09
CA SER A 248 0.57 7.57 4.44
C SER A 248 0.02 6.47 5.33
N LEU A 249 0.76 6.07 6.37
CA LEU A 249 0.37 5.01 7.27
C LEU A 249 0.31 5.51 8.71
N HIS A 250 -0.56 4.88 9.50
CA HIS A 250 -0.75 5.17 10.92
C HIS A 250 -0.68 3.90 11.75
N PHE A 251 -0.11 4.00 12.96
CA PHE A 251 -0.16 2.91 13.93
C PHE A 251 -1.59 2.73 14.48
N LEU A 252 -1.94 1.48 14.82
CA LEU A 252 -3.18 1.17 15.54
C LEU A 252 -3.07 1.37 17.05
#